data_AF-A0AAP7GW12-F1
#
_entry.id   AF-A0AAP7GW12-F1
#
_cell.length_a   1.000
_cell.length_b   1.000
_cell.length_c   1.000
_cell.angle_alpha   90.00
_cell.angle_beta   90.00
_cell.angle_gamma   90.00
#
_symmetry.space_group_name_H-M   'P 1'
#
loop_
_entity.id
_entity.type
_entity.pdbx_description
1 polymer ?
#
loop_
_entity_poly.entity_id
_entity_poly.type
_entity_poly.pdbx_seq_one_letter_code
_entity_poly.pdbx_strand_id
1 'polypeptide(L)'
;MKKIISLLCLLLAACSSNNTPPAYDSTTPFYKYMTRLESEEILIRGIVKTPDNKTYLLSDNEDYEFSGIDAHYLQPLFQPEYMTKLLKSNRRDDKFHLGLSFNADRANNKVKVNYQMTVPIKYLNTLRQSLKGLEQRWEVFYEAGDCVANDFFHKEPSECKGNEPRTKIDIYMGWVDKQLINGRIVKLNNRDEILKKSSLPIPIPAYVNNFRLKTDEEIRTEKRDEMKKSTQDGVEKAISIITAPIWLPIMMWAGPVMGK
;
A
#
# COMPACT_ATOMS: atom_id res chain seq x y z
N MET A 1 -63.28 -8.89 3.48
CA MET A 1 -61.98 -8.53 4.09
C MET A 1 -60.93 -9.51 3.56
N LYS A 2 -60.18 -9.11 2.53
CA LYS A 2 -58.76 -8.66 2.57
C LYS A 2 -57.76 -9.81 2.33
N LYS A 3 -57.10 -9.71 1.16
CA LYS A 3 -55.71 -10.12 0.82
C LYS A 3 -55.48 -11.53 0.26
N ILE A 4 -55.82 -11.73 -1.02
CA ILE A 4 -55.11 -12.66 -1.93
C ILE A 4 -54.47 -11.83 -3.05
N ILE A 5 -53.58 -10.91 -2.69
CA ILE A 5 -52.67 -10.20 -3.61
C ILE A 5 -51.42 -9.86 -2.79
N SER A 6 -50.60 -10.85 -2.45
CA SER A 6 -49.29 -10.58 -1.81
C SER A 6 -48.26 -11.69 -1.98
N LEU A 7 -48.54 -12.72 -2.79
CA LEU A 7 -47.61 -13.84 -2.98
C LEU A 7 -47.02 -13.91 -4.40
N LEU A 8 -47.49 -13.08 -5.34
CA LEU A 8 -47.04 -13.09 -6.73
C LEU A 8 -46.08 -11.93 -7.10
N CYS A 9 -45.75 -11.05 -6.15
CA CYS A 9 -44.78 -9.95 -6.37
C CYS A 9 -43.38 -10.21 -5.80
N LEU A 10 -43.12 -11.38 -5.20
CA LEU A 10 -41.79 -11.72 -4.66
C LEU A 10 -40.90 -12.52 -5.64
N LEU A 11 -41.36 -12.77 -6.87
CA LEU A 11 -40.64 -13.57 -7.87
C LEU A 11 -40.09 -12.77 -9.07
N LEU A 12 -40.13 -11.43 -9.06
CA LEU A 12 -39.68 -10.61 -10.19
C LEU A 12 -38.62 -9.53 -9.85
N ALA A 13 -38.04 -9.55 -8.65
CA ALA A 13 -36.99 -8.60 -8.26
C ALA A 13 -35.61 -9.26 -8.03
N ALA A 14 -35.34 -10.41 -8.66
CA ALA A 14 -34.04 -11.10 -8.58
C ALA A 14 -33.41 -11.42 -9.94
N CYS A 15 -33.80 -10.70 -11.00
CA CYS A 15 -33.14 -10.74 -12.30
C CYS A 15 -32.95 -9.33 -12.86
N SER A 16 -32.32 -8.44 -12.09
CA SER A 16 -31.51 -7.37 -12.68
C SER A 16 -30.09 -7.53 -12.19
N SER A 17 -29.33 -8.38 -12.87
CA SER A 17 -27.87 -8.29 -12.87
C SER A 17 -27.49 -6.97 -13.55
N ASN A 18 -27.60 -5.87 -12.81
CA ASN A 18 -26.86 -4.67 -13.18
C ASN A 18 -25.39 -5.02 -12.90
N ASN A 19 -24.73 -5.52 -13.95
CA ASN A 19 -23.29 -5.73 -14.06
C ASN A 19 -22.57 -4.37 -14.07
N THR A 20 -22.85 -3.53 -13.09
CA THR A 20 -22.01 -2.37 -12.81
C THR A 20 -21.03 -2.86 -11.75
N PRO A 21 -19.72 -2.94 -12.06
CA PRO A 21 -18.71 -3.14 -11.04
C PRO A 21 -18.99 -2.15 -9.90
N PRO A 22 -18.87 -2.55 -8.62
CA PRO A 22 -19.10 -1.63 -7.52
C PRO A 22 -18.26 -0.37 -7.78
N ALA A 23 -18.93 0.78 -7.76
CA ALA A 23 -18.28 2.07 -7.91
C ALA A 23 -17.08 2.11 -6.94
N TYR A 24 -15.90 2.39 -7.49
CA TYR A 24 -14.63 2.31 -6.79
C TYR A 24 -14.69 3.10 -5.47
N ASP A 25 -14.83 2.38 -4.36
CA ASP A 25 -14.80 2.92 -3.02
C ASP A 25 -13.34 3.12 -2.62
N SER A 26 -12.93 4.38 -2.46
CA SER A 26 -11.56 4.77 -2.08
C SER A 26 -11.14 4.28 -0.70
N THR A 27 -12.08 3.78 0.12
CA THR A 27 -11.80 3.33 1.50
C THR A 27 -11.40 1.86 1.60
N THR A 28 -11.70 1.06 0.57
CA THR A 28 -11.33 -0.36 0.59
C THR A 28 -9.96 -0.56 -0.06
N PRO A 29 -9.04 -1.31 0.58
CA PRO A 29 -7.73 -1.59 0.00
C PRO A 29 -7.82 -2.24 -1.38
N PHE A 30 -7.01 -1.76 -2.31
CA PHE A 30 -7.02 -2.17 -3.72
C PHE A 30 -6.95 -3.69 -3.92
N TYR A 31 -6.14 -4.40 -3.13
CA TYR A 31 -5.98 -5.84 -3.24
C TYR A 31 -7.24 -6.65 -2.90
N LYS A 32 -8.22 -6.08 -2.17
CA LYS A 32 -9.43 -6.84 -1.78
C LYS A 32 -10.32 -7.17 -2.97
N TYR A 33 -10.34 -6.32 -3.99
CA TYR A 33 -11.17 -6.50 -5.19
C TYR A 33 -10.39 -6.97 -6.41
N MET A 34 -9.09 -7.23 -6.24
CA MET A 34 -8.19 -7.57 -7.33
C MET A 34 -7.59 -8.96 -7.10
N THR A 35 -7.46 -9.74 -8.17
CA THR A 35 -6.71 -11.00 -8.17
C THR A 35 -5.33 -10.72 -8.76
N ARG A 36 -4.26 -11.03 -8.02
CA ARG A 36 -2.88 -10.97 -8.52
C ARG A 36 -2.68 -12.13 -9.50
N LEU A 37 -2.23 -11.81 -10.72
CA LEU A 37 -1.98 -12.78 -11.77
C LEU A 37 -0.51 -13.22 -11.77
N GLU A 38 0.40 -12.25 -11.85
CA GLU A 38 1.84 -12.46 -11.99
C GLU A 38 2.61 -11.30 -11.36
N SER A 39 3.88 -11.57 -11.04
CA SER A 39 4.84 -10.57 -10.58
C SER A 39 6.06 -10.62 -11.48
N GLU A 40 6.52 -9.44 -11.92
CA GLU A 40 7.63 -9.29 -12.85
C GLU A 40 8.67 -8.32 -12.27
N GLU A 41 9.96 -8.67 -12.40
CA GLU A 41 11.06 -7.75 -12.16
C GLU A 41 11.30 -6.91 -13.41
N ILE A 42 11.31 -5.59 -13.24
CA ILE A 42 11.56 -4.62 -14.32
C ILE A 42 12.68 -3.66 -13.93
N LEU A 43 13.21 -2.95 -14.92
CA LEU A 43 14.14 -1.85 -14.70
C LEU A 43 13.51 -0.52 -15.15
N ILE A 44 13.47 0.45 -14.25
CA ILE A 44 13.19 1.84 -14.62
C ILE A 44 14.47 2.47 -15.15
N ARG A 45 14.45 2.80 -16.45
CA ARG A 45 15.56 3.35 -17.23
C ARG A 45 15.58 4.88 -17.23
N GLY A 46 14.45 5.52 -16.95
CA GLY A 46 14.36 6.97 -16.91
C GLY A 46 13.24 7.46 -16.00
N ILE A 47 13.47 8.62 -15.38
CA ILE A 47 12.46 9.40 -14.68
C ILE A 47 12.44 10.78 -15.34
N VAL A 48 11.32 11.15 -15.92
CA VAL A 48 11.18 12.40 -16.68
C VAL A 48 10.07 13.23 -16.09
N LYS A 49 10.37 14.48 -15.75
CA LYS A 49 9.36 15.49 -15.42
C LYS A 49 9.17 16.39 -16.61
N THR A 50 7.92 16.56 -17.04
CA THR A 50 7.56 17.44 -18.16
C THR A 50 7.14 18.83 -17.66
N PRO A 51 7.13 19.86 -18.53
CA PRO A 51 6.73 21.22 -18.16
C PRO A 51 5.28 21.33 -17.63
N ASP A 52 4.39 20.42 -18.04
CA ASP A 52 3.01 20.33 -17.55
C ASP A 52 2.88 19.55 -16.22
N ASN A 53 4.00 19.37 -15.50
CA ASN A 53 4.10 18.68 -14.21
C ASN A 53 3.69 17.20 -14.23
N LYS A 54 3.66 16.55 -15.40
CA LYS A 54 3.59 15.10 -15.43
C LYS A 54 4.95 14.49 -15.10
N THR A 55 4.90 13.30 -14.54
CA THR A 55 6.08 12.47 -14.27
C THR A 55 5.94 11.17 -15.01
N TYR A 56 6.98 10.79 -15.74
CA TYR A 56 7.06 9.52 -16.45
C TYR A 56 8.15 8.65 -15.84
N LEU A 57 7.80 7.40 -15.51
CA LEU A 57 8.76 6.35 -15.17
C LEU A 57 8.84 5.42 -16.38
N LEU A 58 10.00 5.39 -17.03
CA LEU A 58 10.20 4.65 -18.27
C LEU A 58 10.83 3.30 -17.94
N SER A 59 10.13 2.19 -18.16
CA SER A 59 10.66 0.85 -17.94
C SER A 59 11.07 0.17 -19.24
N ASP A 60 11.63 -1.03 -19.16
CA ASP A 60 12.00 -1.84 -20.33
C ASP A 60 10.83 -2.17 -21.26
N ASN A 61 9.65 -2.43 -20.70
CA ASN A 61 8.51 -3.01 -21.44
C ASN A 61 7.31 -2.04 -21.54
N GLU A 62 7.07 -1.25 -20.50
CA GLU A 62 5.93 -0.32 -20.41
C GLU A 62 6.30 0.97 -19.67
N ASP A 63 5.65 2.10 -19.99
CA ASP A 63 5.93 3.38 -19.35
C ASP A 63 4.77 3.78 -18.44
N TYR A 64 5.07 4.54 -17.40
CA TYR A 64 4.08 4.94 -16.40
C TYR A 64 3.98 6.46 -16.31
N GLU A 65 2.80 7.00 -16.59
CA GLU A 65 2.48 8.42 -16.47
C GLU A 65 1.80 8.71 -15.12
N PHE A 66 2.30 9.71 -14.40
CA PHE A 66 1.71 10.27 -13.20
C PHE A 66 1.42 11.74 -13.45
N SER A 67 0.27 12.23 -12.97
CA SER A 67 -0.19 13.60 -13.24
C SER A 67 -0.92 14.18 -12.02
N GLY A 68 -1.15 15.49 -12.03
CA GLY A 68 -1.83 16.17 -10.94
C GLY A 68 -1.10 15.98 -9.61
N ILE A 69 -1.86 15.85 -8.52
CA ILE A 69 -1.30 15.73 -7.17
C ILE A 69 -0.42 14.48 -7.00
N ASP A 70 -0.74 13.37 -7.67
CA ASP A 70 0.00 12.10 -7.59
C ASP A 70 1.45 12.25 -8.08
N ALA A 71 1.68 13.04 -9.14
CA ALA A 71 3.03 13.31 -9.64
C ALA A 71 3.92 14.05 -8.61
N HIS A 72 3.32 14.82 -7.70
CA HIS A 72 4.07 15.54 -6.68
C HIS A 72 4.63 14.60 -5.58
N TYR A 73 3.98 13.48 -5.30
CA TYR A 73 4.51 12.48 -4.35
C TYR A 73 5.78 11.76 -4.86
N LEU A 74 6.12 11.92 -6.14
CA LEU A 74 7.35 11.41 -6.73
C LEU A 74 8.51 12.43 -6.71
N GLN A 75 8.29 13.66 -6.23
CA GLN A 75 9.36 14.68 -6.13
C GLN A 75 10.62 14.22 -5.36
N PRO A 76 10.54 13.37 -4.32
CA PRO A 76 11.74 12.82 -3.69
C PRO A 76 12.67 12.08 -4.66
N LEU A 77 12.15 11.48 -5.73
CA LEU A 77 12.95 10.74 -6.72
C LEU A 77 13.73 11.65 -7.68
N PHE A 78 13.54 12.97 -7.61
CA PHE A 78 14.20 13.96 -8.46
C PHE A 78 15.34 14.72 -7.76
N GLN A 79 15.62 14.44 -6.48
CA GLN A 79 16.58 15.21 -5.69
C GLN A 79 18.03 14.72 -5.94
N PRO A 80 18.87 15.48 -6.69
CA PRO A 80 20.22 15.03 -7.04
C PRO A 80 21.14 14.82 -5.83
N GLU A 81 20.88 15.51 -4.71
CA GLU A 81 21.67 15.52 -3.47
C GLU A 81 21.88 14.11 -2.88
N TYR A 82 20.89 13.24 -3.07
CA TYR A 82 20.92 11.85 -2.62
C TYR A 82 20.61 10.84 -3.71
N MET A 83 19.86 11.18 -4.78
CA MET A 83 19.48 10.19 -5.81
C MET A 83 20.69 9.59 -6.52
N THR A 84 21.72 10.38 -6.83
CA THR A 84 22.94 9.85 -7.45
C THR A 84 23.62 8.80 -6.57
N LYS A 85 23.58 9.01 -5.24
CA LYS A 85 24.17 8.06 -4.28
C LYS A 85 23.29 6.83 -4.15
N LEU A 86 21.99 7.01 -3.93
CA LEU A 86 20.99 5.93 -3.93
C LEU A 86 21.20 4.99 -5.09
N LEU A 87 21.21 5.50 -6.33
CA LEU A 87 21.36 4.66 -7.53
C LEU A 87 22.68 3.85 -7.57
N LYS A 88 23.77 4.40 -7.02
CA LYS A 88 25.07 3.71 -6.95
C LYS A 88 25.14 2.71 -5.81
N SER A 89 24.52 3.02 -4.67
CA SER A 89 24.66 2.31 -3.41
C SER A 89 23.57 1.28 -3.15
N ASN A 90 22.42 1.35 -3.84
CA ASN A 90 21.28 0.42 -3.75
C ASN A 90 21.63 -1.04 -4.13
N ARG A 91 22.92 -1.35 -4.26
CA ARG A 91 23.49 -2.66 -4.52
C ARG A 91 24.42 -3.15 -3.40
N ARG A 92 24.83 -2.31 -2.42
CA ARG A 92 25.92 -2.64 -1.46
C ARG A 92 25.96 -1.91 -0.10
N ASP A 93 25.21 -0.81 0.13
CA ASP A 93 25.36 0.03 1.34
C ASP A 93 24.06 0.04 2.18
N ASP A 94 24.17 -0.11 3.49
CA ASP A 94 23.03 -0.12 4.44
C ASP A 94 22.46 1.29 4.69
N LYS A 95 23.11 2.34 4.16
CA LYS A 95 22.71 3.75 4.35
C LYS A 95 21.74 4.28 3.32
N PHE A 96 21.61 3.59 2.19
CA PHE A 96 20.89 4.07 1.03
C PHE A 96 20.16 2.93 0.36
N HIS A 97 18.84 3.01 0.33
CA HIS A 97 17.97 2.02 -0.29
C HIS A 97 16.88 2.71 -1.10
N LEU A 98 16.51 2.12 -2.23
CA LEU A 98 15.33 2.50 -3.01
C LEU A 98 14.65 1.23 -3.52
N GLY A 99 13.48 0.92 -2.98
CA GLY A 99 12.57 -0.09 -3.49
C GLY A 99 11.40 0.58 -4.21
N LEU A 100 11.05 0.11 -5.40
CA LEU A 100 9.93 0.61 -6.18
C LEU A 100 9.03 -0.56 -6.58
N SER A 101 7.73 -0.42 -6.39
CA SER A 101 6.77 -1.44 -6.84
C SER A 101 5.51 -0.82 -7.44
N PHE A 102 4.98 -1.52 -8.44
CA PHE A 102 3.82 -1.15 -9.21
C PHE A 102 2.73 -2.21 -9.05
N ASN A 103 1.51 -1.77 -8.84
CA ASN A 103 0.31 -2.59 -8.96
C ASN A 103 -0.40 -2.17 -10.24
N ALA A 104 -0.30 -3.01 -11.28
CA ALA A 104 -0.78 -2.73 -12.61
C ALA A 104 -2.13 -3.42 -12.87
N ASP A 105 -3.07 -2.67 -13.41
CA ASP A 105 -4.28 -3.17 -14.06
C ASP A 105 -4.16 -2.85 -15.55
N ARG A 106 -3.44 -3.74 -16.25
CA ARG A 106 -3.08 -3.58 -17.67
C ARG A 106 -4.31 -3.51 -18.57
N ALA A 107 -5.39 -4.21 -18.22
CA ALA A 107 -6.64 -4.19 -18.98
C ALA A 107 -7.30 -2.80 -19.02
N ASN A 108 -7.09 -1.98 -17.98
CA ASN A 108 -7.66 -0.64 -17.86
C ASN A 108 -6.62 0.49 -17.95
N ASN A 109 -5.36 0.16 -18.29
CA ASN A 109 -4.24 1.10 -18.33
C ASN A 109 -4.05 1.89 -17.01
N LYS A 110 -4.35 1.27 -15.87
CA LYS A 110 -4.19 1.87 -14.55
C LYS A 110 -2.97 1.29 -13.86
N VAL A 111 -2.23 2.13 -13.15
CA VAL A 111 -1.15 1.67 -12.29
C VAL A 111 -1.19 2.42 -10.98
N LYS A 112 -0.73 1.76 -9.92
CA LYS A 112 -0.45 2.39 -8.64
C LYS A 112 0.99 2.12 -8.26
N VAL A 113 1.72 3.13 -7.82
CA VAL A 113 3.12 2.98 -7.41
C VAL A 113 3.29 3.22 -5.92
N ASN A 114 4.15 2.43 -5.30
CA ASN A 114 4.70 2.65 -3.97
C ASN A 114 6.23 2.63 -4.07
N TYR A 115 6.87 3.28 -3.10
CA TYR A 115 8.31 3.17 -2.95
C TYR A 115 8.72 3.26 -1.49
N GLN A 116 9.83 2.59 -1.20
CA GLN A 116 10.57 2.73 0.03
C GLN A 116 11.89 3.40 -0.30
N MET A 117 12.25 4.42 0.47
CA MET A 117 13.53 5.08 0.32
C MET A 117 14.20 5.27 1.68
N THR A 118 15.46 4.87 1.77
CA THR A 118 16.31 5.09 2.95
C THR A 118 17.40 6.08 2.58
N VAL A 119 17.52 7.18 3.32
CA VAL A 119 18.58 8.17 3.13
C VAL A 119 19.18 8.62 4.47
N PRO A 120 20.43 9.10 4.50
CA PRO A 120 21.01 9.67 5.71
C PRO A 120 20.26 10.89 6.26
N ILE A 121 20.25 11.05 7.58
CA ILE A 121 19.51 12.09 8.32
C ILE A 121 19.82 13.52 7.85
N LYS A 122 21.03 13.76 7.37
CA LYS A 122 21.44 15.07 6.83
C LYS A 122 20.60 15.54 5.63
N TYR A 123 19.85 14.65 4.99
CA TYR A 123 18.96 14.97 3.87
C TYR A 123 17.52 15.27 4.30
N LEU A 124 17.23 15.33 5.61
CA LEU A 124 15.89 15.57 6.16
C LEU A 124 15.22 16.82 5.57
N ASN A 125 15.95 17.94 5.53
CA ASN A 125 15.39 19.19 5.03
C ASN A 125 15.10 19.13 3.53
N THR A 126 15.97 18.51 2.73
CA THR A 126 15.72 18.28 1.30
C THR A 126 14.47 17.42 1.09
N LEU A 127 14.32 16.35 1.87
CA LEU A 127 13.15 15.47 1.79
C LEU A 127 11.86 16.21 2.20
N ARG A 128 11.87 16.95 3.31
CA ARG A 128 10.74 17.80 3.73
C ARG A 128 10.38 18.83 2.68
N GLN A 129 11.35 19.51 2.09
CA GLN A 129 11.11 20.47 1.01
C GLN A 129 10.47 19.81 -0.21
N SER A 130 10.94 18.62 -0.60
CA SER A 130 10.40 17.90 -1.76
C SER A 130 8.93 17.48 -1.60
N LEU A 131 8.45 17.34 -0.35
CA LEU A 131 7.08 16.93 -0.02
C LEU A 131 6.24 18.07 0.56
N LYS A 132 6.80 19.28 0.67
CA LYS A 132 6.14 20.41 1.34
C LYS A 132 4.80 20.75 0.70
N GLY A 133 3.77 20.87 1.52
CA GLY A 133 2.41 21.20 1.08
C GLY A 133 1.60 20.01 0.58
N LEU A 134 2.17 18.80 0.58
CA LEU A 134 1.41 17.57 0.37
C LEU A 134 0.83 17.06 1.69
N GLU A 135 -0.35 16.46 1.60
CA GLU A 135 -0.90 15.65 2.67
C GLU A 135 0.05 14.48 2.94
N GLN A 136 0.33 14.17 4.20
CA GLN A 136 1.24 13.07 4.53
C GLN A 136 0.61 11.72 4.17
N ARG A 137 1.05 11.17 3.01
CA ARG A 137 0.64 9.84 2.49
C ARG A 137 1.67 8.75 2.64
N TRP A 138 2.65 9.04 3.47
CA TRP A 138 3.83 8.25 3.69
C TRP A 138 4.06 8.10 5.18
N GLU A 139 4.78 7.04 5.53
CA GLU A 139 5.30 6.88 6.88
C GLU A 139 6.79 7.17 6.89
N VAL A 140 7.24 7.87 7.93
CA VAL A 140 8.65 8.18 8.11
C VAL A 140 9.13 7.62 9.44
N PHE A 141 10.29 6.98 9.39
CA PHE A 141 11.00 6.50 10.56
C PHE A 141 12.39 7.15 10.62
N TYR A 142 12.76 7.65 11.80
CA TYR A 142 14.12 8.05 12.11
C TYR A 142 14.84 6.88 12.78
N GLU A 143 15.65 6.16 12.00
CA GLU A 143 16.17 4.83 12.32
C GLU A 143 15.04 3.76 12.35
N ALA A 144 15.20 2.70 11.54
CA ALA A 144 14.15 1.76 11.15
C ALA A 144 13.27 1.24 12.32
N GLY A 145 12.07 1.80 12.44
CA GLY A 145 11.02 1.34 13.38
C GLY A 145 11.06 1.95 14.79
N ASP A 146 12.18 2.53 15.21
CA ASP A 146 12.37 3.02 16.59
C ASP A 146 11.69 4.35 16.87
N CYS A 147 11.49 5.17 15.83
CA CYS A 147 10.91 6.50 15.97
C CYS A 147 10.08 6.90 14.77
N VAL A 148 8.77 6.84 14.92
CA VAL A 148 7.81 7.23 13.88
C VAL A 148 7.61 8.75 13.89
N ALA A 149 7.74 9.38 12.73
CA ALA A 149 7.43 10.78 12.52
C ALA A 149 6.01 10.94 11.95
N ASN A 150 5.02 10.83 12.84
CA ASN A 150 3.60 11.01 12.51
C ASN A 150 3.29 12.42 11.95
N ASP A 151 4.04 13.43 12.39
CA ASP A 151 4.07 14.76 11.80
C ASP A 151 5.46 15.01 11.22
N PHE A 152 5.68 14.54 9.99
CA PHE A 152 7.00 14.55 9.36
C PHE A 152 7.61 15.96 9.24
N PHE A 153 6.77 16.99 9.14
CA PHE A 153 7.22 18.36 8.93
C PHE A 153 7.70 19.03 10.22
N HIS A 154 7.24 18.58 11.39
CA HIS A 154 7.57 19.19 12.68
C HIS A 154 8.35 18.27 13.62
N LYS A 155 8.16 16.95 13.53
CA LYS A 155 8.85 15.99 14.39
C LYS A 155 10.34 15.98 14.09
N GLU A 156 11.16 16.31 15.08
CA GLU A 156 12.63 16.23 14.94
C GLU A 156 13.20 14.88 15.40
N PRO A 157 14.30 14.40 14.80
CA PRO A 157 14.95 13.15 15.20
C PRO A 157 15.47 13.16 16.64
N SER A 158 15.79 14.33 17.19
CA SER A 158 16.23 14.50 18.58
C SER A 158 15.13 14.24 19.61
N GLU A 159 13.86 14.27 19.20
CA GLU A 159 12.72 13.99 20.07
C GLU A 159 12.42 12.48 20.18
N CYS A 160 13.18 11.64 19.49
CA CYS A 160 13.08 10.20 19.57
C CYS A 160 13.69 9.68 20.87
N LYS A 161 13.03 8.71 21.53
CA LYS A 161 13.59 8.08 22.75
C LYS A 161 14.88 7.33 22.44
N GLY A 162 15.80 7.25 23.39
CA GLY A 162 17.09 6.56 23.24
C GLY A 162 18.27 7.52 23.18
N ASN A 163 19.47 6.99 23.44
CA ASN A 163 20.69 7.80 23.55
C ASN A 163 21.55 7.79 22.28
N GLU A 164 21.16 7.01 21.27
CA GLU A 164 21.91 6.89 20.02
C GLU A 164 21.48 7.97 19.01
N PRO A 165 22.43 8.59 18.31
CA PRO A 165 22.12 9.57 17.28
C PRO A 165 21.38 8.88 16.13
N ARG A 166 20.28 9.48 15.69
CA ARG A 166 19.54 9.02 14.51
C ARG A 166 20.35 9.32 13.26
N THR A 167 20.66 8.30 12.47
CA THR A 167 21.56 8.45 11.31
C THR A 167 20.85 8.31 9.98
N LYS A 168 19.68 7.66 9.96
CA LYS A 168 18.91 7.34 8.74
C LYS A 168 17.46 7.81 8.83
N ILE A 169 16.88 8.03 7.66
CA ILE A 169 15.46 8.31 7.44
C ILE A 169 14.95 7.24 6.50
N ASP A 170 13.96 6.48 6.94
CA ASP A 170 13.21 5.57 6.09
C ASP A 170 11.86 6.22 5.77
N ILE A 171 11.57 6.46 4.50
CA ILE A 171 10.27 6.92 4.02
C ILE A 171 9.60 5.81 3.22
N TYR A 172 8.38 5.47 3.62
CA TYR A 172 7.54 4.46 2.97
C TYR A 172 6.33 5.17 2.36
N MET A 173 6.34 5.33 1.04
CA MET A 173 5.25 5.92 0.30
C MET A 173 4.26 4.85 -0.12
N GLY A 174 2.99 4.97 0.27
CA GLY A 174 1.97 3.97 -0.04
C GLY A 174 2.07 2.70 0.81
N TRP A 175 2.66 2.78 2.01
CA TRP A 175 2.70 1.70 2.99
C TRP A 175 1.28 1.26 3.40
N VAL A 176 1.07 -0.04 3.59
CA VAL A 176 -0.20 -0.67 4.00
C VAL A 176 -1.38 -0.31 3.08
N ASP A 177 -1.12 -0.11 1.78
CA ASP A 177 -2.13 0.05 0.70
C ASP A 177 -3.13 1.21 0.87
N LYS A 178 -3.00 2.03 1.92
CA LYS A 178 -4.00 3.05 2.24
C LYS A 178 -3.94 4.22 1.26
N GLN A 179 -2.76 4.53 0.69
CA GLN A 179 -2.55 5.80 0.00
C GLN A 179 -1.49 5.70 -1.13
N LEU A 180 -1.66 4.71 -2.02
CA LEU A 180 -0.81 4.53 -3.21
C LEU A 180 -0.91 5.70 -4.19
N ILE A 181 0.19 5.99 -4.90
CA ILE A 181 0.26 7.04 -5.93
C ILE A 181 -0.38 6.51 -7.21
N ASN A 182 -1.39 7.20 -7.73
CA ASN A 182 -2.14 6.76 -8.91
C ASN A 182 -1.48 7.26 -10.21
N GLY A 183 -1.38 6.36 -11.18
CA GLY A 183 -0.86 6.66 -12.51
C GLY A 183 -1.59 5.87 -13.60
N ARG A 184 -1.06 5.99 -14.82
CA ARG A 184 -1.54 5.28 -16.00
C ARG A 184 -0.39 4.57 -16.68
N ILE A 185 -0.69 3.40 -17.24
CA ILE A 185 0.22 2.71 -18.14
C ILE A 185 0.08 3.38 -19.50
N VAL A 186 1.20 3.76 -20.09
CA VAL A 186 1.28 4.46 -21.37
C VAL A 186 2.38 3.85 -22.23
N LYS A 187 2.32 4.13 -23.53
CA LYS A 187 3.38 3.78 -24.48
C LYS A 187 3.85 5.06 -25.17
N LEU A 188 5.05 5.52 -24.82
CA LEU A 188 5.60 6.73 -25.43
C LEU A 188 6.23 6.40 -26.79
N ASN A 189 5.74 7.05 -27.85
CA ASN A 189 6.23 6.80 -29.21
C ASN A 189 7.69 7.23 -29.44
N ASN A 190 8.19 8.18 -28.65
CA ASN A 190 9.56 8.71 -28.72
C ASN A 190 10.46 8.21 -27.57
N ARG A 191 10.09 7.10 -26.91
CA ARG A 191 10.79 6.55 -25.74
C ARG A 191 12.30 6.40 -25.95
N ASP A 192 12.72 5.82 -27.08
CA ASP A 192 14.14 5.57 -27.32
C ASP A 192 14.96 6.85 -27.47
N GLU A 193 14.36 7.91 -28.02
CA GLU A 193 15.01 9.21 -28.11
C GLU A 193 15.15 9.86 -26.73
N ILE A 194 14.10 9.76 -25.90
CA ILE A 194 14.11 10.24 -24.52
C ILE A 194 15.17 9.48 -23.71
N LEU A 195 15.26 8.16 -23.86
CA LEU A 195 16.19 7.33 -23.10
C LEU A 195 17.65 7.59 -23.46
N LYS A 196 17.96 7.98 -24.70
CA LYS A 196 19.31 8.46 -25.08
C LYS A 196 19.75 9.70 -24.31
N LYS A 197 18.77 10.53 -23.91
CA LYS A 197 18.97 11.76 -23.12
C LYS A 197 18.70 11.53 -21.63
N SER A 198 18.39 10.29 -21.21
CA SER A 198 17.98 9.98 -19.85
C SER A 198 19.04 10.36 -18.83
N SER A 199 18.57 10.90 -17.71
CA SER A 199 19.39 11.40 -16.61
C SER A 199 19.78 10.32 -15.59
N LEU A 200 19.21 9.10 -15.67
CA LEU A 200 19.54 8.03 -14.72
C LEU A 200 20.86 7.35 -15.13
N PRO A 201 21.94 7.48 -14.33
CA PRO A 201 23.21 6.82 -14.63
C PRO A 201 23.14 5.29 -14.46
N ILE A 202 22.19 4.80 -13.66
CA ILE A 202 21.99 3.38 -13.36
C ILE A 202 20.47 3.13 -13.30
N PRO A 203 19.94 2.09 -13.97
CA PRO A 203 18.53 1.73 -13.88
C PRO A 203 18.12 1.33 -12.46
N ILE A 204 16.88 1.64 -12.09
CA ILE A 204 16.30 1.30 -10.79
C ILE A 204 15.57 -0.04 -10.92
N PRO A 205 15.96 -1.09 -10.16
CA PRO A 205 15.16 -2.31 -10.06
C PRO A 205 13.80 -2.03 -9.44
N ALA A 206 12.75 -2.60 -10.03
CA ALA A 206 11.40 -2.48 -9.52
C ALA A 206 10.58 -3.75 -9.77
N TYR A 207 9.47 -3.89 -9.05
CA TYR A 207 8.56 -5.02 -9.17
C TYR A 207 7.20 -4.58 -9.69
N VAL A 208 6.67 -5.23 -10.72
CA VAL A 208 5.30 -5.04 -11.19
C VAL A 208 4.47 -6.24 -10.79
N ASN A 209 3.41 -6.01 -10.03
CA ASN A 209 2.36 -6.98 -9.77
C ASN A 209 1.20 -6.69 -10.72
N ASN A 210 0.91 -7.62 -11.62
CA ASN A 210 -0.21 -7.51 -12.54
C ASN A 210 -1.47 -8.04 -11.86
N PHE A 211 -2.55 -7.27 -11.95
CA PHE A 211 -3.82 -7.55 -11.33
C PHE A 211 -4.97 -7.47 -12.34
N ARG A 212 -6.02 -8.24 -12.07
CA ARG A 212 -7.33 -8.05 -12.69
C ARG A 212 -8.41 -7.89 -11.63
N LEU A 213 -9.52 -7.28 -12.01
CA LEU A 213 -10.72 -7.30 -11.17
C LEU A 213 -11.15 -8.74 -10.89
N LYS A 214 -11.54 -9.00 -9.65
CA LYS A 214 -12.16 -10.26 -9.26
C LYS A 214 -13.50 -10.42 -9.97
N THR A 215 -13.83 -11.65 -10.32
CA THR A 215 -15.17 -12.00 -10.81
C THR A 215 -16.15 -12.07 -9.63
N ASP A 216 -17.45 -11.92 -9.92
CA ASP A 216 -18.49 -12.09 -8.90
C ASP A 216 -18.44 -13.47 -8.23
N GLU A 217 -18.00 -14.49 -8.97
CA GLU A 217 -17.85 -15.85 -8.46
C GLU A 217 -16.69 -15.96 -7.47
N GLU A 218 -15.55 -15.34 -7.76
CA GLU A 218 -14.41 -15.25 -6.83
C GLU A 218 -14.82 -14.53 -5.55
N ILE A 219 -15.49 -13.38 -5.66
CA ILE A 219 -15.97 -12.59 -4.51
C ILE A 219 -16.94 -13.39 -3.65
N ARG A 220 -17.89 -14.11 -4.28
CA ARG A 220 -18.86 -14.96 -3.55
C ARG A 220 -18.17 -16.13 -2.85
N THR A 221 -17.17 -16.73 -3.50
CA THR A 221 -16.43 -17.87 -2.96
C THR A 221 -15.60 -17.45 -1.75
N GLU A 222 -14.84 -16.35 -1.85
CA GLU A 222 -14.08 -15.80 -0.74
C GLU A 222 -14.98 -15.46 0.45
N LYS A 223 -16.11 -14.77 0.23
CA LYS A 223 -17.08 -14.47 1.30
C LYS A 223 -17.62 -15.73 1.96
N ARG A 224 -17.90 -16.79 1.18
CA ARG A 224 -18.37 -18.07 1.72
C ARG A 224 -17.28 -18.71 2.57
N ASP A 225 -16.03 -18.70 2.13
CA ASP A 225 -14.92 -19.31 2.84
C ASP A 225 -14.56 -18.52 4.12
N GLU A 226 -14.65 -17.19 4.11
CA GLU A 226 -14.56 -16.35 5.32
C GLU A 226 -15.67 -16.68 6.34
N MET A 227 -16.90 -16.86 5.86
CA MET A 227 -18.03 -17.25 6.70
C MET A 227 -17.85 -18.67 7.28
N LYS A 228 -17.31 -19.61 6.50
CA LYS A 228 -16.97 -20.96 6.99
C LYS A 228 -15.88 -20.90 8.06
N LYS A 229 -14.80 -20.16 7.83
CA LYS A 229 -13.70 -20.00 8.81
C LYS A 229 -14.17 -19.37 10.10
N SER A 230 -14.94 -18.28 10.03
CA SER A 230 -15.49 -17.64 11.24
C SER A 230 -16.47 -18.54 12.01
N THR A 231 -17.24 -19.37 11.30
CA THR A 231 -18.10 -20.38 11.93
C THR A 231 -17.25 -21.48 12.59
N GLN A 232 -16.21 -21.97 11.92
CA GLN A 232 -15.30 -22.97 12.48
C GLN A 232 -14.56 -22.44 13.71
N ASP A 233 -14.00 -21.22 13.65
CA ASP A 233 -13.35 -20.56 14.79
C ASP A 233 -14.34 -20.35 15.95
N GLY A 234 -15.58 -19.97 15.64
CA GLY A 234 -16.65 -19.85 16.64
C GLY A 234 -16.99 -21.19 17.32
N VAL A 235 -17.01 -22.28 16.55
CA VAL A 235 -17.22 -23.65 17.06
C VAL A 235 -16.02 -24.13 17.87
N GLU A 236 -14.79 -23.92 17.42
CA GLU A 236 -13.57 -24.27 18.17
C GLU A 236 -13.47 -23.48 19.48
N LYS A 237 -13.82 -22.19 19.46
CA LYS A 237 -13.89 -21.35 20.66
C LYS A 237 -14.99 -21.78 21.62
N ALA A 238 -16.16 -22.19 21.11
CA ALA A 238 -17.23 -22.74 21.94
C ALA A 238 -16.85 -24.10 22.53
N ILE A 239 -16.24 -25.00 21.74
CA ILE A 239 -15.78 -26.31 22.21
C ILE A 239 -14.66 -26.17 23.23
N SER A 240 -13.72 -25.23 23.07
CA SER A 240 -12.69 -24.94 24.09
C SER A 240 -13.25 -24.33 25.37
N ILE A 241 -14.33 -23.54 25.31
CA ILE A 241 -15.06 -23.08 26.50
C ILE A 241 -15.77 -24.26 27.20
N ILE A 242 -16.36 -25.17 26.43
CA ILE A 242 -17.08 -26.34 26.96
C ILE A 242 -16.11 -27.40 27.51
N THR A 243 -14.92 -27.54 26.92
CA THR A 243 -13.90 -28.51 27.34
C THR A 243 -12.87 -27.92 28.31
N ALA A 244 -12.98 -26.63 28.66
CA ALA A 244 -12.22 -26.03 29.74
C ALA A 244 -12.49 -26.84 31.04
N PRO A 245 -11.45 -27.32 31.74
CA PRO A 245 -11.63 -28.19 32.89
C PRO A 245 -12.50 -27.50 33.94
N ILE A 246 -13.45 -28.26 34.49
CA ILE A 246 -14.48 -27.89 35.48
C ILE A 246 -13.84 -27.55 36.86
N TRP A 247 -12.79 -26.73 36.88
CA TRP A 247 -12.08 -26.31 38.09
C TRP A 247 -12.33 -24.83 38.44
N LEU A 248 -12.97 -24.05 37.57
CA LEU A 248 -13.17 -22.62 37.77
C LEU A 248 -14.35 -22.16 38.67
N PRO A 249 -15.30 -23.00 39.16
CA PRO A 249 -16.25 -22.53 40.18
C PRO A 249 -15.94 -22.97 41.63
N ILE A 250 -14.85 -23.67 41.93
CA ILE A 250 -14.60 -24.15 43.32
C ILE A 250 -13.83 -23.12 44.19
N MET A 251 -13.23 -22.08 43.62
CA MET A 251 -12.42 -21.10 44.39
C MET A 251 -13.17 -19.85 44.87
N MET A 252 -14.51 -19.81 44.83
CA MET A 252 -15.29 -18.65 45.28
C MET A 252 -16.16 -18.86 46.54
N TRP A 253 -16.06 -20.00 47.22
CA TRP A 253 -16.76 -20.24 48.49
C TRP A 253 -15.84 -20.86 49.55
N ALA A 254 -14.89 -20.05 50.02
CA ALA A 254 -14.24 -20.26 51.32
C ALA A 254 -14.06 -18.89 51.97
N GLY A 255 -15.17 -18.32 52.47
CA GLY A 255 -15.11 -17.20 53.40
C GLY A 255 -14.50 -17.65 54.74
N PRO A 256 -13.73 -16.80 55.43
CA PRO A 256 -13.20 -17.14 56.74
C PRO A 256 -14.34 -17.16 57.77
N VAL A 257 -14.64 -18.34 58.30
CA VAL A 257 -15.47 -18.49 59.51
C VAL A 257 -14.54 -18.35 60.72
N MET A 258 -14.78 -17.32 61.53
CA MET A 258 -14.14 -17.10 62.83
C MET A 258 -14.64 -18.08 63.90
N GLY A 259 -13.77 -18.42 64.85
CA GLY A 259 -14.07 -19.02 66.17
C GLY A 259 -13.23 -20.27 66.44
N LYS A 260 -12.46 -20.42 67.52
CA LYS A 260 -12.35 -19.77 68.83
C LYS A 260 -10.88 -19.79 69.26
#